data_AF-A0A0U1RPS4-F1
#
_entry.id   AF-A0A0U1RPS4-F1
#
_cell.length_a   1.000
_cell.length_b   1.000
_cell.length_c   1.000
_cell.angle_alpha   90.00
_cell.angle_beta   90.00
_cell.angle_gamma   90.00
#
_symmetry.space_group_name_H-M   'P 1'
#
loop_
_entity.id
_entity.type
_entity.pdbx_description
1 polymer ?
#
loop_
_entity_poly.entity_id
_entity_poly.type
_entity_poly.pdbx_seq_one_letter_code
_entity_poly.pdbx_strand_id
1 'polypeptide(L)'
;MEAAAEPLRSVRHLSRVLLFLSQCYILSGDGSLNLEHSQPLAQAIKDPGPTRTFSVVPRAAENQLFSHLTESTEIPPYMTKCPSNGLCSRLPADCIECATNVSCTYGKPVTFDCTVKPSVTCVDQDLKPQRNFVINMTCRFCWQLPETDYECSNSTTCMTVACPRQRYFANCTVRDHIHCLGKE
;
A
#
# COMPACT_ATOMS: atom_id res chain seq x y z
N MET A 1 -59.60 52.16 -3.22
CA MET A 1 -58.59 52.57 -4.21
C MET A 1 -57.81 51.33 -4.61
N GLU A 2 -57.60 51.24 -5.91
CA GLU A 2 -57.30 50.08 -6.75
C GLU A 2 -56.09 49.24 -6.32
N ALA A 3 -56.19 47.94 -6.60
CA ALA A 3 -55.23 46.89 -6.29
C ALA A 3 -53.91 46.99 -7.07
N ALA A 4 -52.78 46.94 -6.35
CA ALA A 4 -51.48 46.61 -6.90
C ALA A 4 -51.17 45.14 -6.60
N ALA A 5 -51.67 44.23 -7.43
CA ALA A 5 -51.49 42.78 -7.26
C ALA A 5 -50.93 42.12 -8.53
N GLU A 6 -49.94 42.74 -9.17
CA GLU A 6 -49.39 42.25 -10.45
C GLU A 6 -47.83 42.17 -10.57
N PRO A 7 -46.99 42.12 -9.50
CA PRO A 7 -45.57 41.76 -9.70
C PRO A 7 -45.18 40.37 -9.19
N LEU A 8 -45.93 39.76 -8.26
CA LEU A 8 -45.50 38.54 -7.56
C LEU A 8 -45.63 37.24 -8.38
N ARG A 9 -46.47 37.20 -9.41
CA ARG A 9 -46.71 35.99 -10.22
C ARG A 9 -45.58 35.74 -11.22
N SER A 10 -44.98 36.82 -11.75
CA SER A 10 -43.90 36.77 -12.74
C SER A 10 -42.57 36.29 -12.14
N VAL A 11 -42.22 36.77 -10.94
CA VAL A 11 -40.99 36.39 -10.22
C VAL A 11 -40.96 34.89 -9.87
N ARG A 12 -42.13 34.31 -9.53
CA ARG A 12 -42.26 32.88 -9.20
C ARG A 12 -42.15 31.97 -10.43
N HIS A 13 -42.47 32.48 -11.61
CA HIS A 13 -42.31 31.74 -12.87
C HIS A 13 -40.85 31.74 -13.33
N LEU A 14 -40.18 32.88 -13.23
CA LEU A 14 -38.76 33.03 -13.56
C LEU A 14 -37.87 32.16 -12.65
N SER A 15 -38.18 32.07 -11.35
CA SER A 15 -37.41 31.24 -10.42
C SER A 15 -37.57 29.74 -10.70
N ARG A 16 -38.74 29.28 -11.14
CA ARG A 16 -38.96 27.89 -11.55
C ARG A 16 -38.19 27.55 -12.82
N VAL A 17 -38.21 28.43 -13.82
CA VAL A 17 -37.47 28.21 -15.09
C VAL A 17 -35.96 28.14 -14.84
N LEU A 18 -35.40 28.99 -13.97
CA LEU A 18 -33.98 28.94 -13.61
C LEU A 18 -33.57 27.63 -12.91
N LEU A 19 -34.43 27.10 -12.03
CA LEU A 19 -34.18 25.81 -11.38
C LEU A 19 -34.21 24.63 -12.36
N PHE A 20 -35.11 24.65 -13.36
CA PHE A 20 -35.14 23.64 -14.40
C PHE A 20 -33.90 23.69 -15.31
N LEU A 21 -33.44 24.89 -15.68
CA LEU A 21 -32.22 25.04 -16.49
C LEU A 21 -30.97 24.53 -15.75
N SER A 22 -30.86 24.81 -14.43
CA SER A 22 -29.78 24.26 -13.59
C SER A 22 -29.76 22.74 -13.54
N GLN A 23 -30.92 22.06 -13.62
CA GLN A 23 -30.98 20.60 -13.63
C GLN A 23 -30.60 19.99 -14.99
N CYS A 24 -30.86 20.71 -16.09
CA CYS A 24 -30.42 20.29 -17.44
C CYS A 24 -28.90 20.41 -17.64
N TYR A 25 -28.24 21.37 -17.00
CA TYR A 25 -26.77 21.50 -17.04
C TYR A 25 -26.05 20.35 -16.32
N ILE A 26 -26.67 19.70 -15.34
CA ILE A 26 -26.08 18.54 -14.63
C ILE A 26 -26.21 17.24 -15.45
N LEU A 27 -27.14 17.16 -16.39
CA LEU A 27 -27.41 15.97 -17.22
C LEU A 27 -26.75 16.01 -18.61
N SER A 28 -26.07 17.10 -18.98
CA SER A 28 -25.39 17.25 -20.27
C SER A 28 -23.86 17.11 -20.18
N GLY A 29 -23.35 16.56 -19.07
CA GLY A 29 -21.95 16.18 -18.91
C GLY A 29 -21.62 14.94 -19.75
N ASP A 30 -21.42 15.16 -21.04
CA ASP A 30 -21.01 14.18 -22.05
C ASP A 30 -19.64 13.59 -21.68
N GLY A 31 -19.67 12.40 -21.07
CA GLY A 31 -18.50 11.61 -20.72
C GLY A 31 -17.95 10.88 -21.94
N SER A 32 -17.06 11.54 -22.69
CA SER A 32 -16.27 10.88 -23.74
C SER A 32 -15.00 10.25 -23.13
N LEU A 33 -15.12 9.03 -22.61
CA LEU A 33 -13.96 8.18 -22.34
C LEU A 33 -13.59 7.43 -23.63
N ASN A 34 -12.65 8.01 -24.39
CA ASN A 34 -11.91 7.32 -25.44
C ASN A 34 -11.00 6.27 -24.77
N LEU A 35 -11.33 4.98 -24.96
CA LEU A 35 -10.46 3.86 -24.63
C LEU A 35 -9.80 3.37 -25.91
N GLU A 36 -8.66 3.95 -26.25
CA GLU A 36 -7.74 3.40 -27.26
C GLU A 36 -6.47 2.96 -26.53
N HIS A 37 -6.28 1.65 -26.34
CA HIS A 37 -4.94 1.13 -26.09
C HIS A 37 -4.72 -0.14 -26.91
N SER A 38 -3.96 0.06 -27.97
CA SER A 38 -3.49 -0.91 -28.94
C SER A 38 -2.53 -1.93 -28.32
N GLN A 39 -2.75 -3.20 -28.66
CA GLN A 39 -1.82 -4.33 -28.59
C GLN A 39 -0.48 -4.02 -29.31
N PRO A 40 0.65 -4.71 -28.98
CA PRO A 40 0.86 -6.05 -29.55
C PRO A 40 1.60 -7.10 -28.70
N LEU A 41 1.12 -8.31 -28.95
CA LEU A 41 1.72 -9.64 -28.81
C LEU A 41 3.20 -9.69 -29.24
N ALA A 42 4.08 -10.25 -28.40
CA ALA A 42 5.41 -10.70 -28.81
C ALA A 42 5.52 -12.22 -28.58
N GLN A 43 5.45 -12.97 -29.68
CA GLN A 43 5.86 -14.37 -29.78
C GLN A 43 7.38 -14.43 -29.94
N ALA A 44 8.07 -15.28 -29.18
CA ALA A 44 9.49 -15.57 -29.40
C ALA A 44 9.64 -16.98 -29.98
N ILE A 45 10.09 -17.01 -31.23
CA ILE A 45 10.40 -18.18 -32.07
C ILE A 45 11.82 -18.68 -31.78
N LYS A 46 12.02 -19.97 -32.08
CA LYS A 46 13.10 -20.90 -31.75
C LYS A 46 14.29 -20.91 -32.75
N ASP A 47 15.49 -21.18 -32.20
CA ASP A 47 16.76 -21.75 -32.77
C ASP A 47 17.68 -20.89 -33.68
N PRO A 48 18.98 -21.24 -33.94
CA PRO A 48 19.92 -22.22 -33.32
C PRO A 48 21.43 -21.79 -33.15
N GLY A 49 22.18 -22.48 -32.25
CA GLY A 49 23.64 -22.81 -32.32
C GLY A 49 24.74 -21.71 -32.20
N PRO A 50 26.04 -22.04 -31.94
CA PRO A 50 26.71 -23.35 -32.09
C PRO A 50 27.55 -23.87 -30.88
N THR A 51 27.56 -25.20 -30.78
CA THR A 51 28.64 -26.14 -30.41
C THR A 51 29.84 -25.66 -29.55
N ARG A 52 29.91 -26.15 -28.30
CA ARG A 52 31.19 -26.57 -27.69
C ARG A 52 31.05 -27.92 -27.01
N THR A 53 31.95 -28.81 -27.40
CA THR A 53 32.02 -30.22 -27.06
C THR A 53 33.00 -30.46 -25.90
N PHE A 54 32.59 -31.39 -25.02
CA PHE A 54 33.37 -32.25 -24.09
C PHE A 54 34.25 -31.62 -22.99
N SER A 55 33.97 -31.99 -21.74
CA SER A 55 34.68 -33.12 -21.09
C SER A 55 33.93 -33.57 -19.83
N VAL A 56 33.55 -34.85 -19.78
CA VAL A 56 33.03 -35.50 -18.57
C VAL A 56 34.21 -36.13 -17.86
N VAL A 57 34.46 -35.72 -16.61
CA VAL A 57 35.31 -36.45 -15.67
C VAL A 57 34.46 -36.77 -14.45
N PRO A 58 34.25 -38.05 -14.08
CA PRO A 58 33.53 -38.40 -12.88
C PRO A 58 34.45 -38.60 -11.67
N ARG A 59 33.83 -38.41 -10.51
CA ARG A 59 34.14 -38.96 -9.18
C ARG A 59 35.23 -38.28 -8.33
N ALA A 60 34.68 -37.62 -7.30
CA ALA A 60 34.88 -37.94 -5.90
C ALA A 60 36.28 -37.71 -5.32
N ALA A 61 36.46 -36.54 -4.68
CA ALA A 61 37.06 -36.42 -3.35
C ALA A 61 37.25 -34.95 -2.95
N GLU A 62 36.18 -34.19 -2.66
CA GLU A 62 36.32 -32.87 -2.01
C GLU A 62 35.26 -32.61 -0.90
N ASN A 63 34.63 -33.66 -0.37
CA ASN A 63 33.63 -33.55 0.71
C ASN A 63 34.23 -33.61 2.12
N GLN A 64 35.41 -33.05 2.36
CA GLN A 64 36.04 -33.04 3.70
C GLN A 64 36.70 -31.71 4.10
N LEU A 65 36.61 -30.65 3.28
CA LEU A 65 37.15 -29.32 3.64
C LEU A 65 36.18 -28.17 3.33
N PHE A 66 34.88 -28.43 3.44
CA PHE A 66 33.85 -27.39 3.41
C PHE A 66 32.69 -27.67 4.39
N SER A 67 32.94 -28.46 5.42
CA SER A 67 31.94 -28.77 6.46
C SER A 67 31.99 -27.84 7.67
N HIS A 68 32.81 -26.78 7.64
CA HIS A 68 33.03 -25.92 8.80
C HIS A 68 32.96 -24.41 8.52
N LEU A 69 32.23 -24.00 7.47
CA LEU A 69 31.85 -22.61 7.24
C LEU A 69 30.37 -22.40 6.88
N THR A 70 29.55 -23.46 6.86
CA THR A 70 28.09 -23.30 6.88
C THR A 70 27.62 -23.16 8.32
N GLU A 71 28.14 -22.16 9.03
CA GLU A 71 27.31 -21.44 9.98
C GLU A 71 26.42 -20.55 9.11
N SER A 72 25.37 -21.16 8.56
CA SER A 72 24.29 -20.44 7.93
C SER A 72 23.71 -19.53 8.99
N THR A 73 24.21 -18.29 9.02
CA THR A 73 23.47 -17.16 9.56
C THR A 73 22.18 -17.14 8.75
N GLU A 74 21.14 -17.80 9.27
CA GLU A 74 19.82 -17.82 8.67
C GLU A 74 19.38 -16.37 8.53
N ILE A 75 19.47 -15.84 7.31
CA ILE A 75 19.00 -14.50 6.98
C ILE A 75 17.50 -14.50 7.32
N PRO A 76 17.06 -13.76 8.33
CA PRO A 76 15.67 -13.83 8.75
C PRO A 76 14.77 -13.37 7.60
N PRO A 77 13.57 -13.98 7.43
CA PRO A 77 12.68 -13.68 6.30
C PRO A 77 12.22 -12.22 6.24
N TYR A 78 12.35 -11.44 7.33
CA TYR A 78 12.08 -10.01 7.34
C TYR A 78 13.13 -9.19 6.58
N MET A 79 14.38 -9.68 6.46
CA MET A 79 15.45 -8.92 5.80
C MET A 79 15.22 -8.68 4.31
N THR A 80 14.45 -9.54 3.64
CA THR A 80 14.17 -9.39 2.19
C THR A 80 13.24 -8.21 1.89
N LYS A 81 12.46 -7.76 2.88
CA LYS A 81 11.55 -6.62 2.76
C LYS A 81 12.15 -5.30 3.23
N CYS A 82 13.30 -5.35 3.89
CA CYS A 82 13.89 -4.17 4.51
C CYS A 82 14.87 -3.46 3.57
N PRO A 83 14.64 -2.18 3.23
CA PRO A 83 15.59 -1.42 2.44
C PRO A 83 16.88 -1.19 3.25
N SER A 84 18.03 -1.35 2.61
CA SER A 84 19.34 -1.09 3.22
C SER A 84 19.81 0.34 2.96
N ASN A 85 20.46 0.94 3.95
CA ASN A 85 21.07 2.28 3.89
C ASN A 85 20.10 3.45 3.61
N GLY A 86 18.79 3.24 3.82
CA GLY A 86 17.79 4.30 3.78
C GLY A 86 17.73 5.12 5.07
N LEU A 87 16.86 6.12 5.12
CA LEU A 87 16.60 6.91 6.32
C LEU A 87 15.85 6.06 7.36
N CYS A 88 16.32 6.03 8.61
CA CYS A 88 15.71 5.20 9.65
C CYS A 88 14.23 5.53 9.92
N SER A 89 13.84 6.80 9.84
CA SER A 89 12.44 7.24 10.03
C SER A 89 11.48 6.84 8.90
N ARG A 90 11.99 6.23 7.82
CA ARG A 90 11.20 5.70 6.69
C ARG A 90 11.27 4.17 6.59
N LEU A 91 11.89 3.51 7.56
CA LEU A 91 11.92 2.06 7.58
C LEU A 91 10.50 1.51 7.80
N PRO A 92 10.13 0.41 7.12
CA PRO A 92 8.86 -0.27 7.38
C PRO A 92 8.73 -0.77 8.81
N ALA A 93 7.49 -0.92 9.28
CA ALA A 93 7.19 -1.48 10.61
C ALA A 93 7.82 -2.88 10.82
N ASP A 94 7.89 -3.69 9.77
CA ASP A 94 8.53 -5.02 9.79
C ASP A 94 10.03 -4.99 10.15
N CYS A 95 10.70 -3.86 9.92
CA CYS A 95 12.15 -3.71 10.02
C CYS A 95 12.62 -3.09 11.34
N ILE A 96 11.68 -2.64 12.18
CA ILE A 96 11.95 -1.89 13.39
C ILE A 96 11.13 -2.45 14.54
N GLU A 97 11.57 -2.18 15.76
CA GLU A 97 10.85 -2.53 16.98
C GLU A 97 10.72 -1.26 17.83
N CYS A 98 9.47 -0.82 17.99
CA CYS A 98 9.14 0.42 18.69
C CYS A 98 8.49 0.15 20.03
N ALA A 99 8.86 0.93 21.05
CA ALA A 99 8.19 0.93 22.35
C ALA A 99 6.83 1.63 22.24
N THR A 100 5.83 0.93 21.71
CA THR A 100 4.48 1.49 21.52
C THR A 100 3.79 1.73 22.85
N ASN A 101 3.53 2.98 23.18
CA ASN A 101 2.69 3.39 24.29
C ASN A 101 1.21 3.46 23.86
N VAL A 102 0.38 2.52 24.35
CA VAL A 102 -1.06 2.47 24.08
C VAL A 102 -1.88 3.52 24.85
N SER A 103 -1.28 4.25 25.79
CA SER A 103 -1.97 5.26 26.62
C SER A 103 -2.07 6.65 25.98
N CYS A 104 -1.72 6.77 24.70
CA CYS A 104 -1.81 8.04 23.99
C CYS A 104 -3.25 8.47 23.67
N THR A 105 -3.45 9.78 23.49
CA THR A 105 -4.73 10.32 23.04
C THR A 105 -4.96 10.00 21.57
N TYR A 106 -6.06 9.32 21.27
CA TYR A 106 -6.44 8.94 19.90
C TYR A 106 -6.43 10.14 18.94
N GLY A 107 -5.84 9.94 17.75
CA GLY A 107 -5.74 10.95 16.70
C GLY A 107 -4.70 12.04 16.93
N LYS A 108 -3.93 12.01 18.03
CA LYS A 108 -2.83 12.94 18.27
C LYS A 108 -1.49 12.35 17.83
N PRO A 109 -0.55 13.19 17.34
CA PRO A 109 0.80 12.74 17.03
C PRO A 109 1.55 12.41 18.33
N VAL A 110 2.29 11.30 18.31
CA VAL A 110 3.08 10.80 19.43
C VAL A 110 4.43 10.33 18.92
N THR A 111 5.46 10.64 19.69
CA THR A 111 6.83 10.18 19.51
C THR A 111 7.00 8.79 20.11
N PHE A 112 7.54 7.85 19.34
CA PHE A 112 7.89 6.52 19.84
C PHE A 112 9.37 6.26 19.65
N ASP A 113 10.01 5.68 20.67
CA ASP A 113 11.39 5.22 20.61
C ASP A 113 11.44 3.87 19.88
N CYS A 114 12.19 3.83 18.79
CA CYS A 114 12.32 2.69 17.93
C CYS A 114 13.77 2.22 17.82
N THR A 115 13.91 0.91 17.67
CA THR A 115 15.19 0.23 17.48
C THR A 115 15.15 -0.56 16.18
N VAL A 116 16.21 -0.47 15.40
CA VAL A 116 16.34 -1.21 14.15
C VAL A 116 16.56 -2.69 14.48
N LYS A 117 15.85 -3.59 13.79
CA LYS A 117 16.04 -5.04 13.96
C LYS A 117 17.47 -5.45 13.57
N PRO A 118 17.98 -6.58 14.12
CA PRO A 118 19.28 -7.10 13.74
C PRO A 118 19.43 -7.21 12.20
N SER A 119 20.64 -6.98 11.71
CA SER A 119 20.99 -7.10 10.28
C SER A 119 20.35 -6.11 9.32
N VAL A 120 19.49 -5.19 9.77
CA VAL A 120 19.03 -4.04 8.97
C VAL A 120 19.92 -2.83 9.26
N THR A 121 20.38 -2.14 8.21
CA THR A 121 21.19 -0.91 8.33
C THR A 121 20.44 0.28 7.77
N CYS A 122 20.41 1.38 8.52
CA CYS A 122 19.85 2.65 8.09
C CYS A 122 20.68 3.81 8.63
N VAL A 123 20.46 5.00 8.06
CA VAL A 123 21.16 6.23 8.41
C VAL A 123 20.19 7.29 8.92
N ASP A 124 20.71 8.26 9.67
CA ASP A 124 20.00 9.49 10.01
C ASP A 124 20.09 10.55 8.89
N GLN A 125 19.49 11.71 9.11
CA GLN A 125 19.58 12.90 8.26
C GLN A 125 21.03 13.32 8.01
N ASP A 126 21.93 13.11 8.97
CA ASP A 126 23.36 13.38 8.86
C ASP A 126 24.16 12.25 8.16
N LEU A 127 23.48 11.28 7.54
CA LEU A 127 24.08 10.08 6.93
C LEU A 127 24.90 9.21 7.90
N LYS A 128 24.66 9.37 9.20
CA LYS A 128 25.31 8.57 10.25
C LYS A 128 24.50 7.30 10.50
N PRO A 129 25.14 6.14 10.61
CA PRO A 129 24.45 4.91 10.99
C PRO A 129 23.91 5.06 12.41
N GLN A 130 22.64 4.76 12.59
CA GLN A 130 21.98 4.75 13.90
C GLN A 130 21.16 3.48 14.07
N ARG A 131 21.08 2.99 15.31
CA ARG A 131 20.22 1.86 15.67
C ARG A 131 18.97 2.28 16.41
N ASN A 132 19.05 3.36 17.17
CA ASN A 132 17.97 3.86 18.00
C ASN A 132 17.58 5.23 17.48
N PHE A 133 16.29 5.45 17.28
CA PHE A 133 15.77 6.69 16.72
C PHE A 133 14.32 6.88 17.16
N VAL A 134 13.81 8.10 16.99
CA VAL A 134 12.44 8.45 17.35
C VAL A 134 11.64 8.67 16.08
N ILE A 135 10.43 8.09 16.02
CA ILE A 135 9.48 8.36 14.94
C ILE A 135 8.22 9.02 15.48
N ASN A 136 7.65 9.89 14.65
CA ASN A 136 6.36 10.52 14.91
C ASN A 136 5.29 9.80 14.13
N MET A 137 4.32 9.22 14.82
CA MET A 137 3.13 8.63 14.20
C MET A 137 1.87 9.11 14.91
N THR A 138 0.73 8.99 14.25
CA THR A 138 -0.57 9.32 14.86
C THR A 138 -1.03 8.16 15.74
N CYS A 139 -1.44 8.45 16.97
CA CYS A 139 -1.99 7.46 17.89
C CYS A 139 -3.32 6.90 17.35
N ARG A 140 -3.28 5.77 16.65
CA ARG A 140 -4.44 5.05 16.12
C ARG A 140 -4.10 3.58 15.88
N PHE A 141 -5.11 2.70 15.93
CA PHE A 141 -4.90 1.29 15.64
C PHE A 141 -4.91 1.00 14.13
N CYS A 142 -4.20 -0.06 13.71
CA CYS A 142 -4.04 -0.43 12.30
C CYS A 142 -5.38 -0.73 11.59
N TRP A 143 -6.32 -1.39 12.27
CA TRP A 143 -7.66 -1.67 11.74
C TRP A 143 -8.59 -0.45 11.67
N GLN A 144 -8.16 0.71 12.18
CA GLN A 144 -8.89 1.98 12.11
C GLN A 144 -8.36 2.90 11.00
N LEU A 145 -7.38 2.46 10.23
CA LEU A 145 -6.85 3.20 9.09
C LEU A 145 -7.93 3.34 7.99
N PRO A 146 -7.87 4.37 7.14
CA PRO A 146 -8.73 4.46 5.97
C PRO A 146 -8.33 3.39 4.92
N GLU A 147 -9.25 3.06 4.02
CA GLU A 147 -9.04 2.07 2.94
C GLU A 147 -7.85 2.38 2.01
N THR A 148 -7.37 3.63 1.99
CA THR A 148 -6.18 4.01 1.22
C THR A 148 -4.88 3.47 1.81
N ASP A 149 -4.87 3.18 3.11
CA ASP A 149 -3.65 2.95 3.91
C ASP A 149 -3.40 1.46 4.20
N TYR A 150 -4.31 0.58 3.78
CA TYR A 150 -4.15 -0.87 3.84
C TYR A 150 -4.56 -1.54 2.53
N GLU A 151 -4.06 -2.74 2.30
CA GLU A 151 -4.41 -3.58 1.16
C GLU A 151 -4.99 -4.89 1.67
N CYS A 152 -6.21 -5.22 1.23
CA CYS A 152 -6.90 -6.45 1.62
C CYS A 152 -6.96 -7.45 0.47
N SER A 153 -6.86 -8.73 0.79
CA SER A 153 -7.09 -9.82 -0.15
C SER A 153 -8.53 -9.77 -0.66
N ASN A 154 -8.73 -9.61 -1.96
CA ASN A 154 -10.06 -9.63 -2.58
C ASN A 154 -10.51 -11.08 -2.82
N SER A 155 -11.79 -11.36 -2.55
CA SER A 155 -12.42 -12.64 -2.89
C SER A 155 -13.41 -12.47 -4.04
N THR A 156 -13.14 -13.13 -5.16
CA THR A 156 -14.04 -13.19 -6.32
C THR A 156 -15.28 -14.05 -6.08
N THR A 157 -15.32 -14.84 -5.01
CA THR A 157 -16.47 -15.70 -4.64
C THR A 157 -17.47 -15.00 -3.72
N CYS A 158 -17.25 -13.72 -3.37
CA CYS A 158 -18.18 -12.98 -2.52
C CYS A 158 -19.45 -12.56 -3.27
N MET A 159 -20.56 -13.27 -3.05
CA MET A 159 -21.89 -12.87 -3.55
C MET A 159 -22.50 -11.80 -2.65
N THR A 160 -22.22 -10.52 -2.94
CA THR A 160 -22.72 -9.36 -2.16
C THR A 160 -24.24 -9.19 -2.20
N VAL A 161 -24.91 -9.83 -3.16
CA VAL A 161 -26.37 -9.80 -3.37
C VAL A 161 -27.09 -11.08 -2.90
N ALA A 162 -26.39 -12.01 -2.26
CA ALA A 162 -27.01 -13.24 -1.75
C ALA A 162 -27.89 -13.00 -0.50
N CYS A 163 -28.94 -13.80 -0.35
CA CYS A 163 -29.77 -13.88 0.85
C CYS A 163 -29.72 -15.31 1.43
N PRO A 164 -29.23 -15.50 2.68
CA PRO A 164 -28.68 -14.50 3.60
C PRO A 164 -27.38 -13.87 3.08
N ARG A 165 -27.10 -12.63 3.50
CA ARG A 165 -25.87 -11.91 3.10
C ARG A 165 -24.65 -12.73 3.51
N GLN A 166 -23.86 -13.11 2.51
CA GLN A 166 -22.60 -13.80 2.73
C GLN A 166 -21.51 -12.78 3.06
N ARG A 167 -20.64 -13.13 4.00
CA ARG A 167 -19.44 -12.38 4.37
C ARG A 167 -18.24 -13.30 4.21
N TYR A 168 -17.09 -12.75 3.87
CA TYR A 168 -15.83 -13.48 3.86
C TYR A 168 -14.83 -12.79 4.78
N PHE A 169 -13.90 -13.59 5.31
CA PHE A 169 -12.73 -13.06 6.01
C PHE A 169 -11.69 -12.66 4.98
N ALA A 170 -11.18 -11.43 5.08
CA ALA A 170 -10.09 -10.92 4.27
C ALA A 170 -8.87 -10.68 5.16
N ASN A 171 -7.69 -11.03 4.66
CA ASN A 171 -6.44 -10.63 5.29
C ASN A 171 -6.04 -9.27 4.74
N CYS A 172 -5.80 -8.31 5.63
CA CYS A 172 -5.41 -6.96 5.28
C CYS A 172 -4.02 -6.66 5.83
N THR A 173 -3.19 -6.04 5.01
CA THR A 173 -1.83 -5.64 5.36
C THR A 173 -1.73 -4.13 5.25
N VAL A 174 -1.16 -3.48 6.27
CA VAL A 174 -0.93 -2.04 6.24
C VAL A 174 0.22 -1.73 5.27
N ARG A 175 0.18 -0.57 4.63
CA ARG A 175 1.28 -0.15 3.76
C ARG A 175 2.55 0.14 4.56
N ASP A 176 3.70 -0.24 4.01
CA ASP A 176 5.01 -0.15 4.66
C ASP A 176 5.38 1.21 5.28
N HIS A 177 4.88 2.32 4.71
CA HIS A 177 5.19 3.68 5.16
C HIS A 177 4.27 4.19 6.29
N ILE A 178 3.28 3.39 6.70
CA ILE A 178 2.32 3.73 7.75
C ILE A 178 2.69 2.97 9.01
N HIS A 179 2.78 3.69 10.13
CA HIS A 179 2.97 3.11 11.46
C HIS A 179 1.72 3.31 12.31
N CYS A 180 1.26 2.24 12.93
CA CYS A 180 0.03 2.21 13.73
C CYS A 180 0.19 1.33 14.98
N LEU A 181 -0.76 1.46 15.90
CA LEU A 181 -0.80 0.67 17.12
C LEU A 181 -1.42 -0.71 16.83
N GLY A 182 -0.83 -1.75 17.39
CA GLY A 182 -1.24 -3.14 17.19
C GLY A 182 -0.07 -3.98 16.69
N LYS A 183 -0.27 -5.30 16.66
CA LYS A 183 0.64 -6.18 15.93
C LYS A 183 0.15 -6.29 14.50
N GLU A 184 1.07 -6.10 13.57
CA GLU A 184 0.94 -6.52 12.16
C GLU A 184 0.91 -8.05 12.07
#